data_AF-A0A2E1XI99-F1
#
_entry.id   AF-A0A2E1XI99-F1
#
_cell.length_a   1.000
_cell.length_b   1.000
_cell.length_c   1.000
_cell.angle_alpha   90.00
_cell.angle_beta   90.00
_cell.angle_gamma   90.00
#
_symmetry.space_group_name_H-M   'P 1'
#
loop_
_entity.id
_entity.type
_entity.pdbx_description
1 polymer ?
#
loop_
_entity_poly.entity_id
_entity_poly.type
_entity_poly.pdbx_seq_one_letter_code
_entity_poly.pdbx_strand_id
1 'polypeptide(L)'
;MAAFRLLAWIFVAIAIALLGADGVTSLETGEPVMRSTEFMLGLIGIDGAAIAENSPGGVSQAIRTIMGLPLWGVFGVIGVVMTLIFRPME
;
A
#
# COMPACT_ATOMS: atom_id res chain seq x y z
N MET A 1 23.42 -1.72 -0.48
CA MET A 1 22.57 -0.87 -1.34
C MET A 1 21.71 -1.66 -2.33
N ALA A 2 22.24 -2.69 -3.01
CA ALA A 2 21.50 -3.43 -4.04
C ALA A 2 20.18 -4.07 -3.55
N ALA A 3 20.15 -4.65 -2.34
CA ALA A 3 18.95 -5.26 -1.78
C ALA A 3 17.81 -4.24 -1.55
N PHE A 4 18.11 -3.08 -0.96
CA PHE A 4 17.10 -2.02 -0.76
C PHE A 4 16.58 -1.45 -2.08
N ARG A 5 17.44 -1.37 -3.09
CA ARG A 5 17.03 -0.97 -4.45
C ARG A 5 16.07 -2.00 -5.05
N LEU A 6 16.38 -3.29 -4.92
CA LEU A 6 15.47 -4.35 -5.37
C LEU A 6 14.13 -4.27 -4.64
N LEU A 7 14.14 -4.10 -3.31
CA LEU A 7 12.93 -3.97 -2.51
C LEU A 7 12.08 -2.76 -2.94
N ALA A 8 12.71 -1.63 -3.24
CA ALA A 8 12.03 -0.44 -3.76
C ALA A 8 11.28 -0.74 -5.07
N TRP A 9 11.94 -1.43 -6.01
CA TRP A 9 11.31 -1.84 -7.27
C TRP A 9 10.18 -2.85 -7.06
N ILE A 10 10.32 -3.78 -6.11
CA ILE A 10 9.24 -4.71 -5.75
C ILE A 10 8.01 -3.94 -5.26
N PHE A 11 8.18 -2.97 -4.37
CA PHE A 11 7.06 -2.16 -3.88
C PHE A 11 6.36 -1.37 -4.99
N VAL A 12 7.14 -0.77 -5.91
CA VAL A 12 6.57 -0.08 -7.08
C VAL A 12 5.82 -1.05 -7.98
N ALA A 13 6.38 -2.24 -8.24
CA ALA A 13 5.73 -3.25 -9.07
C ALA A 13 4.40 -3.74 -8.46
N ILE A 14 4.38 -4.00 -7.15
CA ILE A 14 3.17 -4.35 -6.41
C ILE A 14 2.13 -3.23 -6.50
N ALA A 15 2.56 -1.97 -6.30
CA ALA A 15 1.66 -0.82 -6.40
C ALA A 15 1.01 -0.71 -7.78
N ILE A 16 1.79 -0.88 -8.85
CA ILE A 16 1.27 -0.84 -10.23
C ILE A 16 0.29 -1.98 -10.47
N ALA A 17 0.60 -3.21 -10.02
CA ALA A 17 -0.29 -4.35 -10.17
C ALA A 17 -1.64 -4.14 -9.46
N LEU A 18 -1.60 -3.63 -8.23
CA LEU A 18 -2.80 -3.33 -7.44
C LEU A 18 -3.61 -2.18 -8.04
N LEU A 19 -2.95 -1.12 -8.51
CA LEU A 19 -3.62 -0.02 -9.21
C LEU A 19 -4.28 -0.50 -10.50
N GLY A 20 -3.60 -1.38 -11.26
CA GLY A 20 -4.16 -2.02 -12.44
C GLY A 20 -5.39 -2.88 -12.12
N ALA A 21 -5.36 -3.62 -11.02
CA ALA A 21 -6.50 -4.42 -10.58
C ALA A 21 -7.71 -3.54 -10.23
N ASP A 22 -7.52 -2.43 -9.51
CA ASP A 22 -8.59 -1.46 -9.23
C ASP A 22 -9.11 -0.82 -10.52
N GLY A 23 -8.22 -0.50 -11.46
CA GLY A 23 -8.56 0.06 -12.77
C GLY A 23 -9.41 -0.90 -13.61
N VAL A 24 -9.00 -2.17 -13.72
CA VAL A 24 -9.77 -3.19 -14.45
C VAL A 24 -11.15 -3.37 -13.84
N THR A 25 -11.24 -3.52 -12.52
CA THR A 25 -12.54 -3.65 -11.84
C THR A 25 -13.42 -2.42 -12.06
N SER A 26 -12.84 -1.21 -12.07
CA SER A 26 -13.58 0.02 -12.36
C SER A 26 -14.18 0.02 -13.76
N LEU A 27 -13.47 -0.53 -14.75
CA LEU A 27 -13.96 -0.66 -16.12
C LEU A 27 -15.05 -1.74 -16.24
N GLU A 28 -14.94 -2.83 -15.47
CA GLU A 28 -15.92 -3.91 -15.44
C GLU A 28 -17.24 -3.49 -14.80
N THR A 29 -17.18 -2.71 -13.71
CA THR A 29 -18.37 -2.25 -12.99
C THR A 29 -18.97 -0.97 -13.57
N GLY A 30 -18.19 -0.20 -14.33
CA GLY A 30 -18.57 1.13 -14.81
C GLY A 30 -18.53 2.21 -13.72
N GLU A 31 -17.99 1.91 -12.54
CA GLU A 31 -17.88 2.83 -11.40
C GLU A 31 -16.43 2.88 -10.90
N PRO A 32 -15.92 4.05 -10.43
CA PRO A 32 -14.59 4.12 -9.85
C PRO A 32 -14.45 3.24 -8.61
N VAL A 33 -13.61 2.21 -8.68
CA VAL A 33 -13.30 1.30 -7.58
C VAL A 33 -11.93 1.64 -7.02
N MET A 34 -11.87 1.81 -5.70
CA MET A 34 -10.62 1.97 -4.97
C MET A 34 -10.70 1.19 -3.66
N ARG A 35 -9.95 0.09 -3.56
CA ARG A 35 -10.00 -0.81 -2.39
C ARG A 35 -9.08 -0.31 -1.29
N SER A 36 -9.63 -0.14 -0.09
CA SER A 36 -8.85 0.27 1.08
C SER A 36 -7.85 -0.81 1.52
N THR A 37 -6.82 -0.39 2.23
CA THR A 37 -5.82 -1.29 2.83
C THR A 37 -6.50 -2.26 3.80
N GLU A 38 -7.46 -1.78 4.60
CA GLU A 38 -8.26 -2.62 5.48
C GLU A 38 -8.98 -3.74 4.74
N PHE A 39 -9.68 -3.40 3.65
CA PHE A 39 -10.38 -4.40 2.83
C PHE A 39 -9.41 -5.46 2.31
N MET A 40 -8.27 -5.03 1.76
CA MET A 40 -7.27 -5.94 1.18
C MET A 40 -6.62 -6.85 2.23
N LEU A 41 -6.34 -6.34 3.43
CA LEU A 41 -5.83 -7.12 4.55
C LEU A 41 -6.88 -8.11 5.07
N GLY A 42 -8.15 -7.71 5.08
CA GLY A 42 -9.27 -8.58 5.43
C GLY A 42 -9.36 -9.83 4.52
N LEU A 43 -9.02 -9.69 3.23
CA LEU A 43 -8.99 -10.83 2.29
C LEU A 43 -8.00 -11.93 2.67
N ILE A 44 -6.93 -11.59 3.39
CA ILE A 44 -5.92 -12.54 3.88
C ILE A 44 -6.08 -12.86 5.37
N GLY A 45 -7.22 -12.50 5.96
CA GLY A 45 -7.56 -12.81 7.35
C GLY A 45 -6.91 -11.87 8.37
N ILE A 46 -6.46 -10.68 7.96
CA ILE A 46 -5.85 -9.69 8.85
C ILE A 46 -6.89 -8.62 9.20
N ASP A 47 -7.19 -8.48 10.49
CA ASP A 47 -8.09 -7.45 11.02
C ASP A 47 -7.32 -6.15 11.31
N GLY A 48 -7.44 -5.18 10.41
CA GLY A 48 -6.80 -3.86 10.53
C GLY A 48 -7.33 -3.03 11.71
N ALA A 49 -8.60 -3.19 12.08
CA ALA A 49 -9.21 -2.50 13.21
C ALA A 49 -8.65 -3.03 14.52
N ALA A 50 -8.52 -4.35 14.66
CA ALA A 50 -7.89 -4.98 15.80
C ALA A 50 -6.42 -4.52 15.97
N ILE A 51 -5.66 -4.38 14.87
CA ILE A 51 -4.29 -3.86 14.93
C ILE A 51 -4.27 -2.42 15.46
N ALA A 52 -5.19 -1.57 15.01
CA ALA A 52 -5.28 -0.19 15.47
C ALA A 52 -5.67 -0.10 16.95
N GLU A 53 -6.63 -0.90 17.40
CA GLU A 53 -7.13 -0.90 18.79
C GLU A 53 -6.10 -1.39 19.80
N ASN A 54 -5.26 -2.34 19.41
CA ASN A 54 -4.21 -2.91 20.27
C ASN A 54 -2.88 -2.13 20.18
N SER A 55 -2.84 -1.01 19.48
CA SER A 55 -1.64 -0.20 19.31
C SER A 55 -1.58 0.99 20.28
N PRO A 56 -0.38 1.45 20.69
CA PRO A 56 -0.23 2.64 21.52
C PRO A 56 -0.93 3.85 20.89
N GLY A 57 -1.57 4.71 21.70
CA GLY A 57 -2.45 5.79 21.21
C GLY A 57 -1.82 6.75 20.19
N GLY A 58 -0.50 6.98 20.24
CA GLY A 58 0.21 7.80 19.25
C GLY A 58 0.34 7.14 17.87
N VAL A 59 0.27 5.80 17.79
CA VAL A 59 0.43 5.02 16.56
C VAL A 59 -0.94 4.57 16.02
N SER A 60 -1.95 4.45 16.87
CA SER A 60 -3.29 3.99 16.47
C SER A 60 -3.92 4.89 15.40
N GLN A 61 -3.76 6.22 15.53
CA GLN A 61 -4.27 7.16 14.54
C GLN A 61 -3.57 7.00 13.18
N ALA A 62 -2.26 6.76 13.18
CA ALA A 62 -1.50 6.52 11.95
C ALA A 62 -1.94 5.22 11.28
N ILE A 63 -2.15 4.14 12.06
CA ILE A 63 -2.64 2.86 11.54
C ILE A 63 -4.03 3.04 10.94
N ARG A 64 -4.97 3.67 11.66
CA ARG A 64 -6.33 3.96 11.14
C ARG A 64 -6.29 4.75 9.84
N THR A 65 -5.39 5.73 9.76
CA THR A 65 -5.19 6.52 8.53
C THR A 65 -4.72 5.63 7.38
N ILE A 66 -3.70 4.79 7.59
CA ILE A 66 -3.18 3.87 6.57
C ILE A 66 -4.25 2.86 6.14
N MET A 67 -5.03 2.32 7.07
CA MET A 67 -6.10 1.36 6.79
C MET A 67 -7.17 1.91 5.84
N GLY A 68 -7.44 3.22 5.90
CA GLY A 68 -8.37 3.91 5.00
C GLY A 68 -7.79 4.28 3.63
N LEU A 69 -6.46 4.21 3.45
CA LEU A 69 -5.82 4.51 2.16
C LEU A 69 -5.86 3.30 1.22
N PRO A 70 -5.88 3.53 -0.11
CA PRO A 70 -5.75 2.44 -1.06
C PRO A 70 -4.38 1.76 -0.95
N LEU A 71 -4.36 0.43 -0.99
CA LEU A 71 -3.15 -0.35 -0.73
C LEU A 71 -2.04 -0.07 -1.76
N TRP A 72 -2.40 0.14 -3.02
CA TRP A 72 -1.44 0.54 -4.06
C TRP A 72 -0.79 1.89 -3.73
N GLY A 73 -1.51 2.82 -3.09
CA GLY A 73 -0.98 4.11 -2.67
C GLY A 73 0.05 3.95 -1.55
N VAL A 74 -0.24 3.09 -0.57
CA VAL A 74 0.68 2.78 0.53
C VAL A 74 1.99 2.18 0.01
N PHE A 75 1.92 1.11 -0.80
CA PHE A 75 3.13 0.51 -1.38
C PHE A 75 3.83 1.46 -2.37
N GLY A 76 3.08 2.19 -3.18
CA GLY A 76 3.61 3.07 -4.21
C GLY A 76 4.41 4.22 -3.62
N VAL A 77 3.87 4.91 -2.61
CA VAL A 77 4.57 6.01 -1.94
C VAL A 77 5.86 5.52 -1.29
N ILE A 78 5.80 4.40 -0.54
CA ILE A 78 7.00 3.84 0.11
C ILE A 78 8.03 3.43 -0.96
N GLY A 79 7.61 2.72 -2.01
CA GLY A 79 8.47 2.29 -3.10
C GLY A 79 9.16 3.46 -3.79
N VAL A 80 8.41 4.49 -4.20
CA VAL A 80 8.96 5.68 -4.85
C VAL A 80 9.96 6.39 -3.95
N VAL A 81 9.62 6.65 -2.68
CA VAL A 81 10.54 7.28 -1.72
C VAL A 81 11.83 6.47 -1.59
N MET A 82 11.73 5.13 -1.49
CA MET A 82 12.91 4.27 -1.44
C MET A 82 13.74 4.32 -2.73
N THR A 83 13.13 4.38 -3.92
CA THR A 83 13.87 4.51 -5.18
C THR A 83 14.68 5.80 -5.24
N LEU A 84 14.17 6.89 -4.67
CA LEU A 84 14.87 8.18 -4.61
C LEU A 84 16.03 8.14 -3.61
N ILE A 85 15.82 7.56 -2.43
CA ILE A 85 16.86 7.43 -1.39
C ILE A 85 18.01 6.53 -1.85
N PHE A 86 17.69 5.40 -2.47
CA PHE A 86 18.68 4.39 -2.86
C PHE A 86 19.05 4.45 -4.35
N ARG A 87 18.85 5.61 -4.99
CA ARG A 87 19.28 5.82 -6.37
C ARG A 87 20.81 5.67 -6.49
N PRO A 88 21.33 5.15 -7.61
CA PRO A 88 22.76 5.19 -7.88
C PRO A 88 23.24 6.64 -7.85
N MET A 89 24.28 6.93 -7.08
CA MET A 89 25.02 8.17 -7.23
C MET A 89 26.23 7.82 -8.08
N GLU A 90 26.23 8.31 -9.32
CA GLU A 90 27.42 8.32 -10.17
C GLU A 90 28.47 9.28 -9.59
#